data_AF-A0A353Q1F4-F1
#
_entry.id   AF-A0A353Q1F4-F1
#
_cell.length_a   1.000
_cell.length_b   1.000
_cell.length_c   1.000
_cell.angle_alpha   90.00
_cell.angle_beta   90.00
_cell.angle_gamma   90.00
#
_symmetry.space_group_name_H-M   'P 1'
#
loop_
_entity.id
_entity.type
_entity.pdbx_description
1 polymer ?
#
loop_
_entity_poly.entity_id
_entity_poly.type
_entity_poly.pdbx_seq_one_letter_code
_entity_poly.pdbx_strand_id
1 'polypeptide(L)'
;MKVGIPRALLYYKYNPFFETFYSELGCEIIESPETNKVILDYASKYCVDEACLPIKIFHGHVYYLKDKCDMILVPRIMRVNDKEYICPKFCGLPEMIENSIYDLPPITKTPIYANNKE
;
A
#
# COMPACT_ATOMS: atom_id res chain seq x y z
N MET A 1 -18.76 -0.21 1.43
CA MET A 1 -17.51 -0.13 0.65
C MET A 1 -16.43 -0.88 1.43
N LYS A 2 -15.71 -1.77 0.78
CA LYS A 2 -14.62 -2.58 1.35
C LYS A 2 -13.28 -1.96 0.99
N VAL A 3 -12.51 -1.56 1.99
CA VAL A 3 -11.18 -0.98 1.83
C VAL A 3 -10.14 -2.02 2.22
N GLY A 4 -9.30 -2.38 1.26
CA GLY A 4 -8.17 -3.27 1.45
C GLY A 4 -6.98 -2.54 2.04
N ILE A 5 -6.49 -3.00 3.19
CA ILE A 5 -5.28 -2.47 3.81
C ILE A 5 -4.16 -3.53 3.71
N PRO A 6 -3.12 -3.30 2.89
CA PRO A 6 -1.99 -4.21 2.79
C PRO A 6 -1.16 -4.19 4.07
N ARG A 7 -0.97 -5.35 4.69
CA ARG A 7 -0.13 -5.55 5.88
C ARG A 7 1.36 -5.57 5.55
N ALA A 8 1.85 -4.48 5.00
CA ALA A 8 3.25 -4.29 4.61
C ALA A 8 3.67 -2.81 4.69
N LEU A 9 4.99 -2.59 4.65
CA LEU A 9 5.61 -1.26 4.67
C LEU A 9 5.14 -0.42 5.87
N LEU A 10 4.46 0.69 5.60
CA LEU A 10 4.02 1.70 6.55
C LEU A 10 2.82 1.26 7.41
N TYR A 11 2.20 0.13 7.07
CA TYR A 11 1.15 -0.48 7.87
C TYR A 11 1.48 -0.51 9.36
N TYR A 12 2.63 -1.07 9.74
CA TYR A 12 2.97 -1.28 11.15
C TYR A 12 3.14 0.01 11.96
N LYS A 13 3.29 1.16 11.28
CA LYS A 13 3.42 2.46 11.92
C LYS A 13 2.10 3.25 11.89
N TYR A 14 1.33 3.12 10.82
CA TYR A 14 0.17 3.98 10.56
C TYR A 14 -1.17 3.24 10.48
N ASN A 15 -1.22 1.92 10.72
CA ASN A 15 -2.48 1.17 10.67
C ASN A 15 -3.56 1.77 11.56
N PRO A 16 -3.29 2.13 12.84
CA PRO A 16 -4.33 2.70 13.69
C PRO A 16 -4.97 3.95 13.09
N PHE A 17 -4.19 4.78 12.37
CA PHE A 17 -4.73 5.95 11.69
C PHE A 17 -5.65 5.57 10.54
N PHE A 18 -5.22 4.69 9.64
CA PHE A 18 -6.01 4.31 8.47
C PHE A 18 -7.24 3.50 8.87
N GLU A 19 -7.09 2.59 9.83
CA GLU A 19 -8.16 1.75 10.33
C GLU A 19 -9.26 2.59 10.96
N THR A 20 -8.91 3.51 11.87
CA THR A 20 -9.90 4.43 12.45
C THR A 20 -10.51 5.34 11.39
N PHE A 21 -9.71 5.94 10.50
CA PHE A 21 -10.22 6.85 9.47
C PHE A 21 -11.28 6.19 8.58
N TYR A 22 -11.01 4.99 8.04
CA TYR A 22 -11.94 4.29 7.17
C TYR A 22 -13.14 3.71 7.94
N SER A 23 -12.93 3.25 9.18
CA SER A 23 -14.03 2.75 10.02
C SER A 23 -15.04 3.85 10.36
N GLU A 24 -14.56 5.06 10.73
CA GLU A 24 -15.42 6.21 11.03
C GLU A 24 -16.17 6.73 9.80
N LEU A 25 -15.63 6.49 8.59
CA LEU A 25 -16.34 6.73 7.32
C LEU A 25 -17.38 5.63 6.99
N GLY A 26 -17.53 4.61 7.84
CA GLY A 26 -18.46 3.49 7.63
C GLY A 26 -17.98 2.46 6.60
N CYS A 27 -16.67 2.41 6.33
CA CYS A 27 -16.09 1.39 5.44
C CYS A 27 -15.81 0.09 6.20
N GLU A 28 -15.95 -1.05 5.51
CA GLU A 28 -15.49 -2.34 5.99
C GLU A 28 -14.01 -2.51 5.64
N ILE A 29 -13.19 -2.93 6.60
CA ILE A 29 -11.75 -3.05 6.42
C ILE A 29 -11.38 -4.51 6.19
N ILE A 30 -10.64 -4.76 5.11
CA ILE A 30 -10.08 -6.07 4.79
C ILE A 30 -8.57 -5.98 4.83
N GLU A 31 -7.95 -6.61 5.82
CA GLU A 31 -6.49 -6.67 5.93
C GLU A 31 -5.93 -7.92 5.24
N SER A 32 -4.73 -7.80 4.67
CA SER A 32 -4.01 -8.98 4.19
C SER A 32 -3.39 -9.77 5.35
N PRO A 33 -3.16 -11.09 5.19
CA PRO A 33 -2.62 -11.93 6.25
C PRO A 33 -1.18 -11.57 6.61
N GLU A 34 -0.59 -12.26 7.59
CA GLU A 34 0.86 -12.23 7.79
C GLU A 34 1.59 -12.57 6.50
N THR A 35 2.72 -11.90 6.27
CA THR A 35 3.62 -12.28 5.20
C THR A 35 3.97 -13.76 5.37
N ASN A 36 3.51 -14.55 4.41
CA ASN A 36 3.68 -15.99 4.37
C ASN A 36 4.18 -16.38 2.98
N LYS A 37 4.37 -17.68 2.76
CA LYS A 37 4.87 -18.20 1.49
C LYS A 37 4.00 -17.80 0.30
N VAL A 38 2.67 -17.79 0.44
CA VAL A 38 1.74 -17.40 -0.64
C VAL A 38 1.94 -15.92 -1.01
N ILE A 39 2.06 -15.04 -0.02
CA ILE A 39 2.35 -13.62 -0.26
C ILE A 39 3.71 -13.46 -0.94
N LEU A 40 4.73 -14.21 -0.53
CA LEU A 40 6.05 -14.17 -1.13
C LEU A 40 6.04 -14.67 -2.59
N ASP A 41 5.26 -15.71 -2.88
CA ASP A 41 5.11 -16.24 -4.24
C ASP A 41 4.43 -15.21 -5.16
N TYR A 42 3.38 -14.52 -4.67
CA TYR A 42 2.78 -13.39 -5.39
C TYR A 42 3.74 -12.22 -5.56
N ALA A 43 4.49 -11.88 -4.52
CA ALA A 43 5.50 -10.83 -4.54
C ALA A 43 6.59 -11.10 -5.58
N SER A 44 7.02 -12.35 -5.75
CA SER A 44 8.00 -12.72 -6.77
C SER A 44 7.43 -12.71 -8.19
N LYS A 45 6.13 -12.98 -8.35
CA LYS A 45 5.49 -13.10 -9.66
C LYS A 45 5.01 -11.76 -10.22
N TYR A 46 4.59 -10.85 -9.35
CA TYR A 46 3.90 -9.61 -9.73
C TYR A 46 4.65 -8.35 -9.33
N CYS A 47 5.95 -8.44 -9.07
CA CYS A 47 6.82 -7.29 -8.84
C CYS A 47 8.08 -7.43 -9.69
N VAL A 48 8.69 -6.30 -10.06
CA VAL A 48 9.95 -6.28 -10.80
C VAL A 48 11.09 -6.91 -10.01
N ASP A 49 11.99 -7.61 -10.70
CA ASP A 49 13.05 -8.40 -10.05
C ASP A 49 14.03 -7.56 -9.23
N GLU A 50 14.31 -6.33 -9.66
CA GLU A 50 15.23 -5.39 -9.00
C GLU A 50 14.60 -4.61 -7.83
N ALA A 51 13.32 -4.86 -7.51
CA ALA A 51 12.68 -4.28 -6.33
C ALA A 51 13.29 -4.83 -5.04
N CYS A 52 13.39 -3.99 -4.01
CA CYS A 52 13.79 -4.48 -2.69
C CYS A 52 12.68 -5.35 -2.11
N LEU A 53 13.05 -6.28 -1.23
CA LEU A 53 12.11 -7.25 -0.63
C LEU A 53 10.83 -6.62 -0.05
N PRO A 54 10.88 -5.48 0.69
CA PRO A 54 9.66 -4.85 1.21
C PRO A 54 8.68 -4.42 0.13
N ILE A 55 9.18 -3.89 -1.01
CA ILE A 55 8.34 -3.47 -2.14
C ILE A 55 7.74 -4.68 -2.84
N LYS A 56 8.51 -5.77 -3.01
CA LYS A 56 7.98 -7.04 -3.54
C LYS A 56 6.86 -7.57 -2.65
N ILE A 57 7.10 -7.68 -1.34
CA ILE A 57 6.10 -8.17 -0.38
C ILE A 57 4.83 -7.32 -0.44
N PHE A 58 4.96 -5.99 -0.55
CA PHE A 58 3.81 -5.10 -0.71
C PHE A 58 2.99 -5.43 -1.96
N HIS A 59 3.62 -5.70 -3.12
CA HIS A 59 2.91 -6.16 -4.32
C HIS A 59 2.17 -7.48 -4.07
N GLY A 60 2.78 -8.42 -3.33
CA GLY A 60 2.14 -9.67 -2.96
C GLY A 60 0.87 -9.48 -2.11
N HIS A 61 0.91 -8.54 -1.15
CA HIS A 61 -0.25 -8.18 -0.34
C HIS A 61 -1.34 -7.47 -1.14
N VAL A 62 -0.97 -6.54 -2.02
CA VAL A 62 -1.92 -5.88 -2.91
C VAL A 62 -2.59 -6.88 -3.84
N TYR A 63 -1.81 -7.79 -4.44
CA TYR A 63 -2.34 -8.86 -5.29
C TYR A 63 -3.32 -9.76 -4.52
N TYR A 64 -3.02 -10.10 -3.27
CA TYR A 64 -3.93 -10.87 -2.42
C TYR A 64 -5.27 -10.15 -2.20
N LEU A 65 -5.27 -8.82 -2.08
CA LEU A 65 -6.45 -8.01 -1.77
C LEU A 65 -7.29 -7.63 -3.00
N LYS A 66 -6.73 -7.72 -4.22
CA LYS A 66 -7.34 -7.17 -5.45
C LYS A 66 -8.78 -7.64 -5.69
N ASP A 67 -9.08 -8.92 -5.45
CA ASP A 67 -10.40 -9.52 -5.71
C ASP A 67 -11.29 -9.55 -4.45
N LYS A 68 -10.87 -8.90 -3.36
CA LYS A 68 -11.55 -8.93 -2.05
C LYS A 68 -12.10 -7.57 -1.61
N CYS A 69 -11.73 -6.50 -2.29
CA CYS A 69 -11.97 -5.13 -1.85
C CYS A 69 -12.47 -4.26 -3.01
N ASP A 70 -13.24 -3.22 -2.69
CA ASP A 70 -13.68 -2.22 -3.67
C ASP A 70 -12.59 -1.19 -3.97
N MET A 71 -11.63 -1.04 -3.06
CA MET A 71 -10.50 -0.10 -3.14
C MET A 71 -9.34 -0.62 -2.30
N ILE A 72 -8.09 -0.30 -2.66
CA ILE A 72 -6.90 -0.65 -1.88
C ILE A 72 -6.12 0.59 -1.45
N LEU A 73 -5.75 0.64 -0.18
CA LEU A 73 -4.87 1.66 0.36
C LEU A 73 -3.42 1.40 -0.09
N VAL A 74 -2.86 2.33 -0.85
CA VAL A 74 -1.43 2.41 -1.18
C VAL A 74 -0.88 3.73 -0.61
N PRO A 75 -0.22 3.70 0.56
CA PRO A 75 0.19 4.93 1.24
C PRO A 75 1.36 5.59 0.51
N ARG A 76 1.15 6.82 0.02
CA ARG A 76 2.18 7.65 -0.63
C ARG A 76 2.62 8.81 0.25
N ILE A 77 3.24 8.50 1.38
CA ILE A 77 3.77 9.52 2.32
C ILE A 77 5.13 9.99 1.80
N MET A 78 5.18 11.18 1.21
CA MET A 78 6.37 11.70 0.53
C MET A 78 7.43 12.22 1.52
N ARG A 79 6.96 12.92 2.55
CA ARG A 79 7.79 13.45 3.63
C ARG A 79 7.00 13.65 4.91
N VAL A 80 7.68 13.45 6.04
CA VAL A 80 7.16 13.77 7.36
C VAL A 80 7.80 15.07 7.85
N ASN A 81 9.13 15.21 7.77
CA ASN A 81 9.83 16.44 8.14
C ASN A 81 10.28 17.24 6.91
N ASP A 82 10.57 18.52 7.13
CA ASP A 82 11.12 19.39 6.08
C ASP A 82 12.49 18.89 5.63
N LYS A 83 12.71 18.92 4.32
CA LYS A 83 13.95 18.50 3.64
C LYS A 83 14.32 17.01 3.83
N GLU A 84 13.44 16.19 4.40
CA GLU A 84 13.56 14.74 4.44
C GLU A 84 12.66 14.09 3.40
N TYR A 85 13.19 13.16 2.61
CA TYR A 85 12.42 12.43 1.61
C TYR A 85 12.48 10.94 1.90
N ILE A 86 11.35 10.26 1.68
CA ILE A 86 11.31 8.80 1.74
C ILE A 86 12.05 8.18 0.55
N CYS A 87 12.37 6.90 0.65
CA CYS A 87 12.96 6.13 -0.45
C CYS A 87 12.18 6.36 -1.77
N PRO A 88 12.86 6.61 -2.91
CA PRO A 88 12.18 6.87 -4.18
C PRO A 88 11.21 5.77 -4.65
N LYS A 89 11.42 4.51 -4.23
CA LYS A 89 10.48 3.40 -4.51
C LYS A 89 9.13 3.58 -3.79
N PHE A 90 9.08 4.27 -2.65
CA PHE A 90 7.82 4.66 -2.02
C PHE A 90 7.13 5.80 -2.79
N CYS A 91 7.91 6.76 -3.28
CA CYS A 91 7.39 7.89 -4.05
C CYS A 91 6.66 7.42 -5.32
N GLY A 92 7.18 6.37 -5.98
CA GLY A 92 6.57 5.75 -7.16
C GLY A 92 5.74 4.49 -6.87
N LEU A 93 5.42 4.19 -5.60
CA LEU A 93 4.77 2.93 -5.23
C LEU A 93 3.40 2.73 -5.89
N PRO A 94 2.50 3.73 -5.94
CA PRO A 94 1.22 3.56 -6.64
C PRO A 94 1.39 3.23 -8.11
N GLU A 95 2.33 3.90 -8.79
CA GLU A 95 2.62 3.67 -10.20
C GLU A 95 3.26 2.29 -10.43
N MET A 96 4.13 1.82 -9.52
CA MET A 96 4.67 0.45 -9.57
C MET A 96 3.57 -0.61 -9.46
N ILE A 97 2.62 -0.42 -8.53
CA ILE A 97 1.49 -1.33 -8.32
C ILE A 97 0.61 -1.39 -9.58
N GLU A 98 0.17 -0.23 -10.06
CA GLU A 98 -0.75 -0.11 -11.19
C GLU A 98 -0.20 -0.73 -12.47
N ASN A 99 1.11 -0.60 -12.71
CA ASN A 99 1.75 -1.16 -13.90
C ASN A 99 2.16 -2.63 -13.75
N SER A 100 2.15 -3.19 -12.53
CA SER A 100 2.58 -4.58 -12.28
C SER A 100 1.43 -5.55 -12.09
N ILE A 101 0.26 -5.09 -11.65
CA ILE A 101 -0.90 -5.94 -11.35
C ILE A 101 -2.10 -5.51 -12.20
N TYR A 102 -2.57 -6.41 -13.06
CA TYR A 102 -3.76 -6.21 -13.88
C TYR A 102 -5.06 -6.40 -13.07
N ASP A 103 -6.12 -5.75 -13.55
CA ASP A 103 -7.48 -5.80 -12.97
C ASP A 103 -7.51 -5.37 -11.50
N LEU A 104 -6.78 -4.31 -11.17
CA LEU A 104 -6.78 -3.71 -9.84
C LEU A 104 -8.07 -2.91 -9.60
N PRO A 105 -8.69 -3.00 -8.41
CA PRO A 105 -9.63 -1.98 -7.97
C PRO A 105 -8.90 -0.63 -7.81
N PRO A 106 -9.64 0.49 -7.72
CA PRO A 106 -9.05 1.79 -7.42
C PRO A 106 -8.05 1.74 -6.25
N ILE A 107 -6.90 2.40 -6.42
CA ILE A 107 -5.87 2.53 -5.39
C ILE A 107 -5.69 3.99 -4.98
N THR A 108 -5.30 4.26 -3.73
CA THR A 108 -4.91 5.62 -3.34
C THR A 108 -3.60 6.03 -4.02
N LYS A 109 -3.56 7.19 -4.66
CA LYS A 109 -2.36 7.70 -5.36
C LYS A 109 -1.91 9.08 -4.88
N THR A 110 -2.79 9.81 -4.19
CA THR A 110 -2.55 11.17 -3.76
C THR A 110 -1.37 11.23 -2.78
N PRO A 111 -0.34 12.05 -3.06
CA PRO A 111 0.79 12.18 -2.17
C PRO A 111 0.39 12.90 -0.87
N ILE A 112 0.92 12.41 0.24
CA ILE A 112 0.73 13.00 1.58
C ILE A 112 2.02 13.71 1.98
N TYR A 113 1.91 15.00 2.28
CA TYR A 113 2.99 15.85 2.80
C TYR A 113 2.59 16.33 4.20
N ALA A 114 3.14 15.73 5.27
CA ALA A 114 2.63 15.95 6.63
C ALA A 114 2.85 17.39 7.13
N ASN A 115 3.91 18.07 6.68
CA ASN A 115 4.35 19.37 7.19
C ASN A 115 4.34 20.48 6.14
N ASN A 116 3.46 20.45 5.13
CA ASN A 116 3.30 21.63 4.27
C ASN A 116 2.71 22.79 5.07
N LYS A 117 3.58 23.66 5.59
CA LYS A 117 3.24 25.07 5.77
C LYS A 117 3.16 25.64 4.35
N GLU A 118 1.94 25.83 3.85
CA GLU A 118 1.72 26.78 2.75
C GLU A 118 2.23 28.17 3.13
#